data_AF-A0A522D1T1-F1
#
_entry.id   AF-A0A522D1T1-F1
#
_cell.length_a   1.000
_cell.length_b   1.000
_cell.length_c   1.000
_cell.angle_alpha   90.00
_cell.angle_beta   90.00
_cell.angle_gamma   90.00
#
_symmetry.space_group_name_H-M   'P 1'
#
loop_
_entity.id
_entity.type
_entity.pdbx_description
1 polymer ?
#
loop_
_entity_poly.entity_id
_entity_poly.type
_entity_poly.pdbx_seq_one_letter_code
_entity_poly.pdbx_strand_id
1 'polypeptide(L)'
;MSSGPTAAESRDLELLAKALVETCMRNSELENLHAGRFPSSERGDFSDVKVVTPYGEIPWPQLSRISDAEMKVLMIDVVDRVFTYLSFPEELARIGGAARWDRPKLHPDMMRAIRRRAKARRVE
;
A
#
# COMPACT_ATOMS: atom_id res chain seq x y z
N MET A 1 -0.19 -31.47 16.07
CA MET A 1 -0.35 -30.75 14.80
C MET A 1 -1.45 -29.73 15.00
N SER A 2 -1.14 -28.44 14.99
CA SER A 2 -2.17 -27.41 15.15
C SER A 2 -3.03 -27.41 13.90
N SER A 3 -4.31 -27.74 14.06
CA SER A 3 -5.28 -27.69 12.97
C SER A 3 -5.30 -26.26 12.43
N GLY A 4 -5.14 -26.12 11.11
CA GLY A 4 -5.21 -24.82 10.45
C GLY A 4 -6.54 -24.10 10.74
N PRO A 5 -6.61 -22.79 10.47
CA PRO A 5 -7.82 -22.00 10.73
C PRO A 5 -9.02 -22.64 10.01
N THR A 6 -10.16 -22.65 10.68
CA THR A 6 -11.42 -23.09 10.07
C THR A 6 -11.74 -22.24 8.83
N ALA A 7 -12.66 -22.72 7.99
CA ALA A 7 -13.03 -21.98 6.77
C ALA A 7 -13.59 -20.57 7.04
N ALA A 8 -14.22 -20.37 8.21
CA ALA A 8 -14.70 -19.06 8.65
C ALA A 8 -13.54 -18.17 9.12
N GLU A 9 -12.67 -18.69 10.00
CA GLU A 9 -11.49 -17.96 10.47
C GLU A 9 -10.53 -17.60 9.33
N SER A 10 -10.41 -18.47 8.32
CA SER A 10 -9.61 -18.20 7.13
C SER A 10 -10.16 -17.00 6.34
N ARG A 11 -11.49 -16.89 6.23
CA ARG A 11 -12.14 -15.77 5.55
C ARG A 11 -11.98 -14.45 6.30
N ASP A 12 -12.06 -14.49 7.63
CA ASP A 12 -11.86 -13.31 8.46
C ASP A 12 -10.41 -12.82 8.42
N LEU A 13 -9.45 -13.75 8.42
CA LEU A 13 -8.03 -13.45 8.28
C LEU A 13 -7.70 -12.90 6.88
N GLU A 14 -8.31 -13.41 5.82
CA GLU A 14 -8.16 -12.87 4.46
C GLU A 14 -8.68 -11.43 4.35
N LEU A 15 -9.84 -11.14 4.96
CA LEU A 15 -10.42 -9.81 5.00
C LEU A 15 -9.54 -8.84 5.79
N LEU A 16 -9.01 -9.29 6.93
CA LEU A 16 -8.09 -8.49 7.75
C LEU A 16 -6.79 -8.18 7.01
N ALA A 17 -6.20 -9.18 6.34
CA ALA A 17 -4.97 -9.01 5.58
C ALA A 17 -5.16 -8.02 4.42
N LYS A 18 -6.26 -8.14 3.66
CA LYS A 18 -6.61 -7.21 2.57
C LYS A 18 -6.76 -5.78 3.10
N ALA A 19 -7.50 -5.62 4.20
CA ALA A 19 -7.73 -4.30 4.80
C ALA A 19 -6.43 -3.66 5.33
N LEU A 20 -5.53 -4.46 5.92
CA LEU A 20 -4.26 -3.98 6.46
C LEU A 20 -3.31 -3.56 5.35
N VAL A 21 -3.18 -4.37 4.29
CA VAL A 21 -2.33 -4.04 3.14
C VAL A 21 -2.87 -2.82 2.38
N GLU A 22 -4.19 -2.74 2.15
CA GLU A 22 -4.81 -1.57 1.52
C GLU A 22 -4.59 -0.30 2.34
N THR A 23 -4.80 -0.36 3.65
CA THR A 23 -4.78 0.83 4.50
C THR A 23 -3.37 1.29 4.86
N CYS A 24 -2.45 0.35 5.09
CA CYS A 24 -1.12 0.66 5.65
C CYS A 24 0.02 0.59 4.62
N MET A 25 -0.17 -0.06 3.48
CA MET A 25 0.86 -0.18 2.45
C MET A 25 0.42 0.49 1.14
N ARG A 26 -0.79 0.22 0.64
CA ARG A 26 -1.26 0.81 -0.61
C ARG A 26 -1.47 2.31 -0.49
N ASN A 27 -2.09 2.77 0.59
CA ASN A 27 -2.29 4.18 0.89
C ASN A 27 -1.04 4.83 1.55
N SER A 28 0.15 4.61 1.00
CA SER A 28 1.43 5.16 1.46
C SER A 28 2.14 5.94 0.34
N GLU A 29 3.47 6.12 0.38
CA GLU A 29 4.26 6.68 -0.74
C GLU A 29 4.01 5.94 -2.07
N LEU A 30 3.52 4.70 -2.02
CA LEU A 30 3.04 3.98 -3.19
C LEU A 30 1.89 4.70 -3.92
N GLU A 31 1.05 5.45 -3.21
CA GLU A 31 -0.03 6.25 -3.80
C GLU A 31 0.52 7.50 -4.52
N ASN A 32 1.63 8.06 -4.05
CA ASN A 32 2.31 9.15 -4.76
C ASN A 32 2.89 8.67 -6.10
N LEU A 33 3.37 7.42 -6.17
CA LEU A 33 3.77 6.77 -7.42
C LEU A 33 2.56 6.46 -8.32
N HIS A 34 1.37 6.33 -7.75
CA HIS A 34 0.10 6.09 -8.46
C HIS A 34 -0.61 7.39 -8.92
N ALA A 35 -0.14 8.57 -8.49
CA ALA A 35 -0.83 9.86 -8.69
C ALA A 35 -0.83 10.42 -10.14
N GLY A 36 -0.40 9.64 -11.13
CA GLY A 36 -0.33 10.04 -12.54
C GLY A 36 -1.65 9.91 -13.30
N ARG A 37 -1.72 10.51 -14.51
CA ARG A 37 -2.82 10.24 -15.44
C ARG A 37 -2.63 8.87 -16.08
N PHE A 38 -3.59 7.98 -15.86
CA PHE A 38 -3.66 6.71 -16.57
C PHE A 38 -4.31 6.91 -17.95
N PRO A 39 -3.73 6.42 -19.04
CA PRO A 39 -4.30 6.58 -20.38
C PRO A 39 -5.56 5.73 -20.57
N SER A 40 -6.38 6.09 -21.55
CA SER A 40 -7.49 5.26 -22.04
C SER A 40 -7.12 4.65 -23.39
N SER A 41 -7.62 3.44 -23.64
CA SER A 41 -7.47 2.73 -24.91
C SER A 41 -8.86 2.58 -25.54
N GLU A 42 -8.97 2.90 -26.82
CA GLU A 42 -10.19 2.67 -27.62
C GLU A 42 -10.38 1.17 -27.88
N ARG A 43 -9.27 0.44 -28.06
CA ARG A 43 -9.27 -1.02 -28.29
C ARG A 43 -9.45 -1.84 -27.02
N GLY A 44 -9.16 -1.26 -25.86
CA GLY A 44 -9.21 -1.89 -24.53
C GLY A 44 -7.97 -2.72 -24.17
N ASP A 45 -7.13 -3.06 -25.14
CA ASP A 45 -5.87 -3.81 -24.94
C ASP A 45 -4.63 -2.93 -24.88
N PHE A 46 -4.80 -1.60 -25.01
CA PHE A 46 -3.74 -0.59 -25.00
C PHE A 46 -2.72 -0.71 -26.13
N SER A 47 -3.00 -1.48 -27.19
CA SER A 47 -2.16 -1.54 -28.40
C SER A 47 -2.15 -0.22 -29.19
N ASP A 48 -3.16 0.62 -28.97
CA ASP A 48 -3.33 1.97 -29.50
C ASP A 48 -2.73 3.08 -28.61
N VAL A 49 -2.15 2.72 -27.46
CA VAL A 49 -1.54 3.67 -26.52
C VAL A 49 -0.02 3.60 -26.61
N LYS A 50 0.63 4.77 -26.60
CA LYS A 50 2.09 4.90 -26.60
C LYS A 50 2.54 6.07 -25.76
N VAL A 51 3.77 5.99 -25.27
CA VAL A 51 4.50 7.13 -24.72
C VAL A 51 5.41 7.67 -25.82
N VAL A 52 5.31 8.96 -26.10
CA VAL A 52 6.20 9.65 -27.04
C VAL A 52 7.30 10.33 -26.25
N THR A 53 8.54 10.01 -26.59
CA THR A 53 9.73 10.63 -26.00
C THR A 53 10.59 11.23 -27.12
N PRO A 54 11.58 12.08 -26.80
CA PRO A 54 12.56 12.53 -27.79
C PRO A 54 13.36 11.40 -28.47
N TYR A 55 13.42 10.21 -27.84
CA TYR A 55 14.15 9.04 -28.36
C TYR A 55 13.27 8.10 -29.19
N GLY A 56 11.99 8.46 -29.39
CA GLY A 56 11.02 7.66 -30.13
C GLY A 56 9.80 7.28 -29.29
N GLU A 57 9.00 6.39 -29.88
CA GLU A 57 7.74 5.93 -29.32
C GLU A 57 7.94 4.60 -28.59
N ILE A 58 7.34 4.48 -27.40
CA ILE A 58 7.32 3.24 -26.62
C ILE A 58 5.86 2.77 -26.56
N PRO A 59 5.52 1.60 -27.11
CA PRO A 59 4.20 1.01 -26.95
C PRO A 59 3.87 0.85 -25.46
N TRP A 60 2.66 1.23 -25.05
CA TRP A 60 2.23 1.14 -23.65
C TRP A 60 2.41 -0.26 -23.03
N PRO A 61 2.18 -1.38 -23.75
CA PRO A 61 2.41 -2.73 -23.20
C PRO A 61 3.89 -3.04 -22.90
N GLN A 62 4.81 -2.27 -23.47
CA GLN A 62 6.26 -2.45 -23.32
C GLN A 62 6.89 -1.41 -22.39
N LEU A 63 6.09 -0.47 -21.88
CA LEU A 63 6.56 0.59 -21.00
C LEU A 63 6.71 0.05 -19.56
N SER A 64 7.93 0.14 -19.01
CA SER A 64 8.09 0.04 -17.55
C SER A 64 7.61 1.31 -16.87
N ARG A 65 6.69 1.19 -15.91
CA ARG A 65 6.08 2.32 -15.19
C ARG A 65 6.84 2.72 -13.93
N ILE A 66 7.72 1.84 -13.45
CA ILE A 66 8.65 2.08 -12.35
C ILE A 66 10.03 1.71 -12.91
N SER A 67 10.99 2.62 -12.89
CA SER A 67 12.33 2.30 -13.37
C SER A 67 13.02 1.29 -12.45
N ASP A 68 14.00 0.55 -12.98
CA ASP A 68 14.78 -0.39 -12.17
C ASP A 68 15.48 0.30 -10.99
N ALA A 69 15.90 1.56 -11.17
CA ALA A 69 16.49 2.36 -10.10
C ALA A 69 15.48 2.66 -8.99
N GLU A 70 14.26 3.10 -9.33
CA GLU A 70 13.20 3.37 -8.37
C GLU A 70 12.73 2.09 -7.66
N MET A 71 12.57 0.99 -8.42
CA MET A 71 12.24 -0.32 -7.86
C MET A 71 13.32 -0.79 -6.88
N LYS A 72 14.60 -0.61 -7.24
CA LYS A 72 15.73 -0.97 -6.37
C LYS A 72 15.74 -0.16 -5.08
N VAL A 73 15.49 1.15 -5.15
CA VAL A 73 15.41 2.01 -3.95
C VAL A 73 14.25 1.57 -3.05
N LEU A 74 13.06 1.33 -3.61
CA LEU A 74 11.89 0.83 -2.88
C LEU A 74 12.19 -0.50 -2.17
N MET A 75 12.78 -1.45 -2.89
CA MET A 75 13.05 -2.78 -2.36
C MET A 75 14.16 -2.78 -1.31
N ILE A 76 15.22 -1.97 -1.47
CA ILE A 76 16.27 -1.81 -0.46
C ILE A 76 15.66 -1.26 0.83
N ASP A 77 14.86 -0.19 0.77
CA ASP A 77 14.25 0.42 1.96
C ASP A 77 13.30 -0.55 2.70
N VAL A 78 12.45 -1.28 1.97
CA VAL A 78 11.55 -2.27 2.57
C VAL A 78 12.32 -3.43 3.19
N VAL A 79 13.33 -3.97 2.49
CA VAL A 79 14.14 -5.10 2.98
C VAL A 79 14.97 -4.70 4.18
N ASP A 80 15.64 -3.55 4.15
CA ASP A 80 16.46 -3.07 5.25
C ASP A 80 15.62 -2.83 6.52
N ARG A 81 14.41 -2.26 6.38
CA ARG A 81 13.49 -2.05 7.50
C ARG A 81 12.97 -3.34 8.10
N VAL A 82 12.57 -4.30 7.27
CA VAL A 82 12.06 -5.60 7.74
C VAL A 82 13.18 -6.44 8.34
N PHE A 83 14.35 -6.51 7.68
CA PHE A 83 15.51 -7.25 8.17
C PHE A 83 15.99 -6.68 9.50
N THR A 84 16.08 -5.36 9.63
CA THR A 84 16.46 -4.71 10.88
C THR A 84 15.45 -5.04 11.98
N TYR A 85 14.15 -4.87 11.74
CA TYR A 85 13.08 -5.17 12.70
C TYR A 85 13.09 -6.64 13.19
N LEU A 86 13.30 -7.60 12.28
CA LEU A 86 13.29 -9.03 12.59
C LEU A 86 14.60 -9.54 13.18
N SER A 87 15.73 -8.86 12.95
CA SER A 87 17.03 -9.24 13.50
C SER A 87 17.18 -8.83 14.96
N PHE A 88 16.42 -7.82 15.36
CA PHE A 88 16.47 -7.25 16.69
C PHE A 88 15.07 -7.00 17.25
N PRO A 89 14.13 -7.96 17.22
CA PRO A 89 12.75 -7.72 17.60
C PRO A 89 12.66 -7.37 19.08
N GLU A 90 13.41 -8.00 19.97
CA GLU A 90 13.43 -7.65 21.41
C GLU A 90 14.02 -6.24 21.69
N GLU A 91 14.87 -5.75 20.79
CA GLU A 91 15.64 -4.49 20.88
C GLU A 91 14.92 -3.33 20.16
N LEU A 92 14.24 -3.61 19.04
CA LEU A 92 13.51 -2.67 18.19
C LEU A 92 12.00 -2.71 18.41
N ALA A 93 11.43 -3.81 18.90
CA ALA A 93 10.13 -3.81 19.60
C ALA A 93 10.31 -3.18 20.99
N ARG A 94 10.94 -2.01 21.02
CA ARG A 94 10.97 -1.08 22.13
C ARG A 94 10.19 0.15 21.70
N ILE A 95 9.19 0.48 22.49
CA ILE A 95 8.56 1.80 22.42
C ILE A 95 9.54 2.79 23.09
N GLY A 96 10.47 3.34 22.29
CA GLY A 96 11.54 4.23 22.75
C GLY A 96 11.10 5.70 22.85
N GLY A 97 11.63 6.58 21.98
CA GLY A 97 11.12 7.95 21.83
C GLY A 97 9.63 8.00 21.48
N ALA A 98 9.12 6.94 20.84
CA ALA A 98 7.71 6.69 20.59
C ALA A 98 6.82 6.60 21.85
N ALA A 99 7.42 6.38 23.02
CA ALA A 99 6.70 6.43 24.30
C ALA A 99 6.36 7.87 24.71
N ARG A 100 7.15 8.84 24.21
CA ARG A 100 6.93 10.29 24.37
C ARG A 100 6.30 10.92 23.14
N TRP A 101 6.22 10.19 22.03
CA TRP A 101 5.43 10.65 20.89
C TRP A 101 4.02 10.87 21.38
N ASP A 102 3.43 11.95 20.88
CA ASP A 102 2.02 12.18 21.10
C ASP A 102 1.29 10.87 20.85
N ARG A 103 0.51 10.45 21.86
CA ARG A 103 -0.33 9.26 21.77
C ARG A 103 -0.89 9.20 20.34
N PRO A 104 -0.73 8.07 19.63
CA PRO A 104 -1.14 7.96 18.24
C PRO A 104 -2.53 8.56 18.10
N LYS A 105 -2.56 9.74 17.48
CA LYS A 105 -3.80 10.45 17.25
C LYS A 105 -4.45 9.68 16.13
N LEU A 106 -5.71 9.36 16.32
CA LEU A 106 -6.48 8.77 15.27
C LEU A 106 -6.29 9.62 14.00
N HIS A 107 -5.75 9.00 12.95
CA HIS A 107 -5.34 9.72 11.75
C HIS A 107 -6.52 10.58 11.27
N PRO A 108 -6.37 11.91 11.12
CA PRO A 108 -7.52 12.82 11.04
C PRO A 108 -8.40 12.52 9.83
N ASP A 109 -7.83 12.09 8.70
CA ASP A 109 -8.60 11.63 7.54
C ASP A 109 -9.35 10.33 7.81
N MET A 110 -8.73 9.37 8.51
CA MET A 110 -9.39 8.13 8.87
C MET A 110 -10.52 8.39 9.88
N MET A 111 -10.36 9.37 10.78
CA MET A 111 -11.43 9.77 11.71
C MET A 111 -12.54 10.55 11.09
N ARG A 112 -12.24 11.42 10.13
CA ARG A 112 -13.26 12.05 9.29
C ARG A 112 -14.09 10.96 8.61
N ALA A 113 -13.44 9.95 8.03
CA ALA A 113 -14.12 8.81 7.41
C ALA A 113 -14.94 7.99 8.43
N ILE A 114 -14.38 7.66 9.60
CA ILE A 114 -15.06 6.90 10.66
C ILE A 114 -16.30 7.64 11.18
N ARG A 115 -16.19 8.94 11.49
CA ARG A 115 -17.32 9.75 11.98
C ARG A 115 -18.44 9.86 10.94
N ARG A 116 -18.07 10.05 9.67
CA ARG A 116 -19.04 10.07 8.56
C ARG A 116 -19.81 8.75 8.48
N ARG A 117 -19.10 7.62 8.57
CA ARG A 117 -19.69 6.27 8.54
C ARG A 117 -20.52 5.95 9.79
N ALA A 118 -20.09 6.38 10.97
CA ALA A 118 -20.82 6.17 12.23
C ALA A 118 -22.12 6.98 12.30
N LYS A 119 -22.15 8.18 11.70
CA LYS A 119 -23.37 8.99 11.59
C LYS A 119 -24.38 8.36 10.62
N ALA A 120 -23.91 7.82 9.48
CA ALA A 120 -24.77 7.13 8.52
C ALA A 120 -25.50 5.92 9.15
N ARG A 121 -24.79 5.09 9.91
CA ARG A 121 -25.36 3.92 10.63
C ARG A 121 -26.36 4.23 11.74
N ARG A 122 -26.55 5.51 12.11
CA ARG A 122 -27.49 5.93 13.17
C ARG A 122 -28.77 6.56 12.61
N VAL A 123 -28.82 6.76 11.30
CA VAL A 123 -29.95 7.37 10.58
C VAL A 123 -30.70 6.32 9.76
N GLU A 124 -30.05 5.19 9.45
CA GLU A 124 -30.68 3.90 9.14
C GLU A 124 -31.19 3.22 10.41
#